data_AF-A0A2W4MW56-F1
#
_entry.id   AF-A0A2W4MW56-F1
#
_cell.length_a   1.000
_cell.length_b   1.000
_cell.length_c   1.000
_cell.angle_alpha   90.00
_cell.angle_beta   90.00
_cell.angle_gamma   90.00
#
_symmetry.space_group_name_H-M   'P 1'
#
loop_
_entity.id
_entity.type
_entity.pdbx_description
1 polymer ?
#
loop_
_entity_poly.entity_id
_entity_poly.type
_entity_poly.pdbx_seq_one_letter_code
_entity_poly.pdbx_strand_id
1 'polypeptide(L)'
;MYKRIVFIISVALFAFLAFVAVIVTELHDREFPVALGTKAAADLDFRWTRMSNEEAFRQLGMLSDRLGLGLIRVAPDLEGDPSGQVFVVLGQEPAWTGPVPRFGNQPDGRILGKDALAPSYATGTYLVTGETAHLAEFRAWLAEHRVEQRWGEDTLGTVLEWLVRQSEFGTALLACAAMMVSLALYWLTVKARGRAIRVLAGVSTWRIQYEDLGGFLMVLVAAAVLSNACAVPYVGFVHGWIFVPYYAKVLAIFEIAVIAVTMALALVLAAVSWPSPAMLAAREPAVKTLRNGTAVLRLVKYTLILATIGPAITAFAHAKDAAAEQAMWKALADQVVLSFPLGTTESDFQRLMPHVGQVVQAAESRNAVAFSYAIPGEHLRINRHDIAPYRYLVLVNQRWLDLMLSQGQPRENPGREPAAGFVPLSRGCCEIPVGQ
;
A
#
# COMPACT_ATOMS: atom_id res chain seq x y z
N MET A 1 26.95 10.37 -29.71
CA MET A 1 25.94 9.28 -29.77
C MET A 1 25.74 8.60 -28.41
N TYR A 2 26.78 7.97 -27.81
CA TYR A 2 26.65 7.27 -26.52
C TYR A 2 26.11 8.11 -25.35
N LYS A 3 26.53 9.39 -25.21
CA LYS A 3 25.96 10.32 -24.19
C LYS A 3 24.44 10.47 -24.30
N ARG A 4 23.90 10.51 -25.53
CA ARG A 4 22.46 10.61 -25.78
C ARG A 4 21.73 9.33 -25.37
N ILE A 5 22.31 8.17 -25.67
CA ILE A 5 21.74 6.87 -25.26
C ILE A 5 21.67 6.78 -23.74
N VAL A 6 22.78 7.10 -23.05
CA VAL A 6 22.82 7.12 -21.58
C VAL A 6 21.79 8.10 -21.02
N PHE A 7 21.72 9.31 -21.57
CA PHE A 7 20.75 10.30 -21.16
C PHE A 7 19.30 9.81 -21.30
N ILE A 8 18.91 9.32 -22.48
CA ILE A 8 17.53 8.87 -22.76
C ILE A 8 17.13 7.71 -21.82
N ILE A 9 18.00 6.71 -21.65
CA ILE A 9 17.72 5.58 -20.76
C ILE A 9 17.63 6.05 -19.30
N SER A 10 18.50 6.98 -18.89
CA SER A 10 18.48 7.53 -17.53
C SER A 10 17.19 8.32 -17.29
N VAL A 11 16.72 9.12 -18.24
CA VAL A 11 15.45 9.85 -18.14
C VAL A 11 14.28 8.87 -17.97
N ALA A 12 14.24 7.78 -18.74
CA ALA A 12 13.19 6.77 -18.60
C ALA A 12 13.22 6.09 -17.20
N LEU A 13 14.41 5.80 -16.68
CA LEU A 13 14.59 5.22 -15.34
C LEU A 13 14.20 6.20 -14.23
N PHE A 14 14.58 7.48 -14.34
CA PHE A 14 14.20 8.50 -13.37
C PHE A 14 12.71 8.84 -13.44
N ALA A 15 12.08 8.77 -14.62
CA ALA A 15 10.63 8.86 -14.76
C ALA A 15 9.92 7.69 -14.07
N PHE A 16 10.47 6.48 -14.15
CA PHE A 16 9.96 5.33 -13.40
C PHE A 16 10.11 5.53 -11.88
N LEU A 17 11.26 6.02 -11.40
CA LEU A 17 11.43 6.37 -9.97
C LEU A 17 10.46 7.46 -9.52
N ALA A 18 10.20 8.47 -10.37
CA ALA A 18 9.22 9.51 -10.14
C ALA A 18 7.80 8.93 -9.99
N PHE A 19 7.44 7.92 -10.78
CA PHE A 19 6.18 7.20 -10.64
C PHE A 19 6.12 6.38 -9.34
N VAL A 20 7.19 5.67 -8.98
CA VAL A 20 7.23 4.94 -7.70
C VAL A 20 7.11 5.91 -6.51
N ALA A 21 7.72 7.10 -6.60
CA ALA A 21 7.58 8.14 -5.58
C ALA A 21 6.12 8.66 -5.45
N VAL A 22 5.33 8.67 -6.53
CA VAL A 22 3.89 8.98 -6.46
C VAL A 22 3.17 7.92 -5.62
N ILE A 23 3.39 6.63 -5.89
CA ILE A 23 2.75 5.54 -5.14
C ILE A 23 3.12 5.60 -3.65
N VAL A 24 4.39 5.84 -3.34
CA VAL A 24 4.86 5.95 -1.94
C VAL A 24 4.26 7.18 -1.26
N THR A 25 4.10 8.29 -1.98
CA THR A 25 3.43 9.49 -1.46
C THR A 25 1.95 9.25 -1.21
N GLU A 26 1.26 8.53 -2.10
CA GLU A 26 -0.13 8.15 -1.91
C GLU A 26 -0.29 7.24 -0.69
N LEU A 27 0.54 6.20 -0.56
CA LEU A 27 0.48 5.29 0.57
C LEU A 27 0.81 5.99 1.89
N HIS A 28 1.78 6.90 1.86
CA HIS A 28 2.11 7.72 3.02
C HIS A 28 0.96 8.63 3.41
N ASP A 29 0.35 9.36 2.47
CA ASP A 29 -0.79 10.23 2.76
C ASP A 29 -1.98 9.43 3.33
N ARG A 30 -2.16 8.18 2.90
CA ARG A 30 -3.18 7.28 3.46
C ARG A 30 -3.03 7.04 4.96
N GLU A 31 -1.81 6.80 5.42
CA GLU A 31 -1.49 6.55 6.83
C GLU A 31 -1.29 7.84 7.63
N PHE A 32 -0.67 8.85 7.01
CA PHE A 32 -0.30 10.14 7.58
C PHE A 32 -0.78 11.27 6.66
N PRO A 33 -2.05 11.70 6.78
CA PRO A 33 -2.60 12.77 5.95
C PRO A 33 -1.74 14.03 6.05
N VAL A 34 -1.11 14.41 4.93
CA VAL A 34 -0.14 15.51 4.88
C VAL A 34 -0.82 16.85 5.12
N ALA A 35 -2.06 17.00 4.64
CA ALA A 35 -2.85 18.21 4.80
C ALA A 35 -3.20 18.52 6.28
N LEU A 36 -3.22 17.51 7.15
CA LEU A 36 -3.44 17.68 8.59
C LEU A 36 -2.15 17.93 9.36
N GLY A 37 -0.98 17.87 8.71
CA GLY A 37 0.31 17.97 9.39
C GLY A 37 0.53 16.83 10.38
N THR A 38 0.01 15.64 10.06
CA THR A 38 0.11 14.45 10.93
C THR A 38 1.57 14.07 11.17
N LYS A 39 1.96 13.88 12.43
CA LYS A 39 3.33 13.50 12.82
C LYS A 39 3.43 12.06 13.30
N ALA A 40 2.36 11.55 13.91
CA ALA A 40 2.26 10.17 14.36
C ALA A 40 0.82 9.66 14.20
N ALA A 41 0.69 8.35 14.03
CA ALA A 41 -0.57 7.64 13.99
C ALA A 41 -0.54 6.51 15.03
N ALA A 42 -1.68 6.21 15.63
CA ALA A 42 -1.84 5.16 16.62
C ALA A 42 -3.14 4.41 16.39
N ASP A 43 -3.07 3.09 16.25
CA ASP A 43 -4.24 2.24 16.43
C ASP A 43 -4.38 1.94 17.91
N LEU A 44 -5.48 2.42 18.49
CA LEU A 44 -5.82 2.23 19.89
C LEU A 44 -6.96 1.24 20.01
N ASP A 45 -6.81 0.26 20.89
CA ASP A 45 -7.81 -0.75 21.13
C ASP A 45 -8.23 -0.79 22.61
N PHE A 46 -9.49 -0.42 22.83
CA PHE A 46 -10.13 -0.29 24.12
C PHE A 46 -10.88 -1.56 24.58
N ARG A 47 -10.84 -2.66 23.79
CA ARG A 47 -11.59 -3.90 24.08
C ARG A 47 -11.36 -4.48 25.48
N TRP A 48 -10.16 -4.30 26.04
CA TRP A 48 -9.77 -4.82 27.36
C TRP A 48 -9.92 -3.82 28.49
N THR A 49 -10.40 -2.62 28.19
CA THR A 49 -10.58 -1.57 29.18
C THR A 49 -11.96 -1.65 29.82
N ARG A 50 -12.10 -1.10 31.03
CA ARG A 50 -13.41 -0.97 31.71
C ARG A 50 -14.11 0.35 31.39
N MET A 51 -13.59 1.12 30.43
CA MET A 51 -14.10 2.43 30.07
C MET A 51 -15.26 2.32 29.09
N SER A 52 -16.27 3.17 29.25
CA SER A 52 -17.26 3.39 28.18
C SER A 52 -16.62 4.19 27.04
N ASN A 53 -17.20 4.10 25.84
CA ASN A 53 -16.71 4.87 24.68
C ASN A 53 -16.72 6.38 24.95
N GLU A 54 -17.77 6.90 25.59
CA GLU A 54 -17.89 8.31 25.97
C GLU A 54 -16.79 8.73 26.97
N GLU A 55 -16.50 7.89 27.96
CA GLU A 55 -15.43 8.15 28.93
C GLU A 55 -14.07 8.19 28.23
N ALA A 56 -13.82 7.23 27.34
CA ALA A 56 -12.58 7.15 26.58
C ALA A 56 -12.38 8.41 25.71
N PHE A 57 -13.39 8.82 24.94
CA PHE A 57 -13.30 10.04 24.12
C PHE A 57 -13.08 11.29 24.97
N ARG A 58 -13.77 11.41 26.11
CA ARG A 58 -13.59 12.54 27.02
C ARG A 58 -12.17 12.60 27.57
N GLN A 59 -11.62 11.47 28.03
CA GLN A 59 -10.27 11.42 28.59
C GLN A 59 -9.20 11.66 27.52
N LEU A 60 -9.37 11.10 26.32
CA LEU A 60 -8.49 11.37 25.18
C LEU A 60 -8.51 12.85 24.77
N GLY A 61 -9.68 13.49 24.77
CA GLY A 61 -9.82 14.93 24.51
C GLY A 61 -9.08 15.78 25.54
N MET A 62 -9.30 15.52 26.83
CA MET A 62 -8.61 16.23 27.92
C MET A 62 -7.09 16.04 27.87
N LEU A 63 -6.62 14.84 27.55
CA LEU A 63 -5.19 14.56 27.40
C LEU A 63 -4.61 15.24 26.16
N SER A 64 -5.35 15.25 25.05
CA SER A 64 -4.95 15.97 23.85
C SER A 64 -4.71 17.45 24.14
N ASP A 65 -5.64 18.09 24.86
CA ASP A 65 -5.54 19.51 25.21
C ASP A 65 -4.43 19.78 26.22
N ARG A 66 -4.32 18.94 27.27
CA ARG A 66 -3.30 19.07 28.31
C ARG A 66 -1.88 18.93 27.76
N LEU A 67 -1.68 18.00 26.83
CA LEU A 67 -0.37 17.63 26.29
C LEU A 67 -0.09 18.26 24.92
N GLY A 68 -1.02 19.06 24.39
CA GLY A 68 -0.88 19.74 23.11
C GLY A 68 -0.78 18.80 21.90
N LEU A 69 -1.35 17.59 21.98
CA LEU A 69 -1.16 16.54 20.95
C LEU A 69 -1.97 16.76 19.69
N GLY A 70 -3.08 17.51 19.75
CA GLY A 70 -4.00 17.68 18.63
C GLY A 70 -4.50 16.33 18.09
N LEU A 71 -5.13 15.53 18.96
CA LEU A 71 -5.62 14.20 18.61
C LEU A 71 -6.84 14.28 17.70
N ILE A 72 -6.76 13.54 16.59
CA ILE A 72 -7.82 13.42 15.59
C ILE A 72 -8.16 11.94 15.39
N ARG A 73 -9.44 11.58 15.48
CA ARG A 73 -9.93 10.23 15.15
C ARG A 73 -10.28 10.16 13.67
N VAL A 74 -9.84 9.09 13.00
CA VAL A 74 -10.23 8.79 11.60
C VAL A 74 -11.49 7.92 11.58
N ALA A 75 -12.60 8.44 11.07
CA ALA A 75 -13.86 7.71 10.94
C ALA A 75 -14.31 7.64 9.47
N PRO A 76 -15.11 6.65 9.07
CA PRO A 76 -15.79 6.70 7.77
C PRO A 76 -16.81 7.85 7.73
N ASP A 77 -17.03 8.44 6.55
CA ASP A 77 -18.13 9.38 6.35
C ASP A 77 -19.46 8.61 6.22
N LEU A 78 -20.27 8.63 7.28
CA LEU A 78 -21.56 7.95 7.32
C LEU A 78 -22.71 8.78 6.74
N GLU A 79 -22.53 10.10 6.60
CA GLU A 79 -23.57 11.03 6.12
C GLU A 79 -23.35 11.44 4.66
N GLY A 80 -22.11 11.41 4.18
CA GLY A 80 -21.70 11.81 2.84
C GLY A 80 -21.35 10.63 1.92
N ASP A 81 -20.14 10.66 1.36
CA ASP A 81 -19.65 9.60 0.48
C ASP A 81 -19.19 8.40 1.32
N PRO A 82 -19.74 7.18 1.17
CA PRO A 82 -19.32 6.00 1.93
C PRO A 82 -17.84 5.62 1.74
N SER A 83 -17.19 6.13 0.69
CA SER A 83 -15.74 5.99 0.46
C SER A 83 -14.90 7.13 1.05
N GLY A 84 -15.58 8.15 1.61
CA GLY A 84 -15.03 9.30 2.30
C GLY A 84 -14.57 9.01 3.72
N GLN A 85 -13.65 9.86 4.18
CA GLN A 85 -13.14 9.83 5.55
C GLN A 85 -13.48 11.13 6.27
N VAL A 86 -13.85 11.00 7.53
CA VAL A 86 -14.06 12.10 8.45
C VAL A 86 -12.94 12.10 9.48
N PHE A 87 -12.42 13.29 9.75
CA PHE A 87 -11.39 13.56 10.73
C PHE A 87 -12.04 14.27 11.92
N VAL A 88 -12.24 13.55 13.03
CA VAL A 88 -12.92 14.11 14.20
C VAL A 88 -11.92 14.57 15.25
N VAL A 89 -11.95 15.86 15.60
CA VAL A 89 -11.08 16.42 16.64
C VAL A 89 -11.65 16.11 18.03
N LEU A 90 -10.81 15.58 18.93
CA LEU A 90 -11.22 15.16 20.28
C LEU A 90 -11.09 16.24 21.35
N GLY A 91 -10.13 17.15 21.17
CA GLY A 91 -9.81 18.23 22.11
C GLY A 91 -10.68 19.47 21.92
N GLN A 92 -10.06 20.64 22.06
CA GLN A 92 -10.70 21.91 21.71
C GLN A 92 -11.19 21.91 20.25
N GLU A 93 -12.29 22.64 20.01
CA GLU A 93 -12.92 22.67 18.69
C GLU A 93 -11.91 23.04 17.58
N PRO A 94 -12.05 22.42 16.40
CA PRO A 94 -11.10 22.60 15.32
C PRO A 94 -10.98 24.09 14.95
N ALA A 95 -9.74 24.58 14.88
CA ALA A 95 -9.46 25.93 14.38
C ALA A 95 -9.89 26.12 12.91
N TRP A 96 -10.13 25.01 12.19
CA TRP A 96 -10.58 25.01 10.81
C TRP A 96 -11.52 23.83 10.52
N THR A 97 -12.68 24.15 9.95
CA THR A 97 -13.63 23.18 9.41
C THR A 97 -13.63 23.32 7.88
N GLY A 98 -13.01 22.37 7.18
CA GLY A 98 -12.93 22.40 5.72
C GLY A 98 -12.57 21.05 5.12
N PRO A 99 -12.56 20.95 3.78
CA PRO A 99 -12.17 19.74 3.08
C PRO A 99 -10.67 19.49 3.23
N VAL A 100 -10.29 18.27 3.62
CA VAL A 100 -8.91 17.83 3.78
C VAL A 100 -8.49 17.19 2.45
N PRO A 101 -7.66 17.87 1.63
CA PRO A 101 -7.25 17.32 0.35
C PRO A 101 -6.46 16.03 0.53
N ARG A 102 -6.64 15.10 -0.40
CA ARG A 102 -5.92 13.81 -0.45
C ARG A 102 -5.02 13.74 -1.67
N PHE A 103 -3.90 13.02 -1.55
CA PHE A 103 -2.95 12.90 -2.66
C PHE A 103 -3.45 11.96 -3.77
N GLY A 104 -4.19 10.90 -3.45
CA GLY A 104 -4.65 9.91 -4.43
C GLY A 104 -6.03 10.20 -5.00
N ASN A 105 -6.62 9.19 -5.65
CA ASN A 105 -8.03 9.24 -6.10
C ASN A 105 -9.05 9.07 -4.95
N GLN A 106 -8.64 9.35 -3.71
CA GLN A 106 -9.55 9.30 -2.57
C GLN A 106 -10.37 10.58 -2.53
N PRO A 107 -11.66 10.50 -2.18
CA PRO A 107 -12.44 11.70 -1.91
C PRO A 107 -11.79 12.50 -0.77
N ASP A 108 -11.85 13.81 -0.88
CA ASP A 108 -11.37 14.72 0.15
C ASP A 108 -12.06 14.41 1.49
N GLY A 109 -11.28 14.43 2.57
CA GLY A 109 -11.82 14.20 3.90
C GLY A 109 -12.53 15.44 4.45
N ARG A 110 -13.26 15.29 5.55
CA ARG A 110 -13.92 16.42 6.23
C ARG A 110 -13.56 16.45 7.70
N ILE A 111 -13.28 17.64 8.23
CA ILE A 111 -13.07 17.82 9.67
C ILE A 111 -14.41 18.05 10.36
N LEU A 112 -14.72 17.21 11.35
CA LEU A 112 -15.92 17.35 12.20
C LEU A 112 -15.54 17.50 13.67
N GLY A 113 -16.49 18.03 14.45
CA GLY A 113 -16.39 18.10 15.90
C GLY A 113 -16.74 16.78 16.58
N LYS A 114 -16.44 16.70 17.88
CA LYS A 114 -16.65 15.53 18.75
C LYS A 114 -18.05 14.92 18.68
N ASP A 115 -19.08 15.69 18.36
CA ASP A 115 -20.47 15.22 18.30
C ASP A 115 -20.67 14.13 17.23
N ALA A 116 -19.85 14.14 16.18
CA ALA A 116 -19.84 13.10 15.15
C ALA A 116 -19.41 11.71 15.67
N LEU A 117 -18.80 11.63 16.86
CA LEU A 117 -18.36 10.37 17.48
C LEU A 117 -19.44 9.72 18.36
N ALA A 118 -20.60 10.36 18.56
CA ALA A 118 -21.67 9.80 19.39
C ALA A 118 -22.08 8.35 19.02
N PRO A 119 -22.16 7.94 17.74
CA PRO A 119 -22.44 6.56 17.35
C PRO A 119 -21.18 5.68 17.21
N SER A 120 -19.98 6.20 17.49
CA SER A 120 -18.70 5.54 17.19
C SER A 120 -18.09 4.82 18.39
N TYR A 121 -17.32 3.77 18.11
CA TYR A 121 -16.49 3.10 19.11
C TYR A 121 -15.17 3.84 19.35
N ALA A 122 -14.69 3.83 20.59
CA ALA A 122 -13.39 4.42 20.95
C ALA A 122 -12.20 3.64 20.35
N THR A 123 -12.38 2.39 19.96
CA THR A 123 -11.34 1.63 19.25
C THR A 123 -11.14 2.15 17.81
N GLY A 124 -9.87 2.28 17.41
CA GLY A 124 -9.43 2.48 16.03
C GLY A 124 -8.25 3.45 15.90
N THR A 125 -8.08 4.03 14.71
CA THR A 125 -6.94 4.87 14.33
C THR A 125 -7.08 6.33 14.78
N TYR A 126 -6.07 6.82 15.48
CA TYR A 126 -5.91 8.19 15.96
C TYR A 126 -4.66 8.83 15.39
N LEU A 127 -4.73 10.10 15.03
CA LEU A 127 -3.66 10.89 14.45
C LEU A 127 -3.22 11.96 15.44
N VAL A 128 -1.91 12.20 15.52
CA VAL A 128 -1.29 13.26 16.32
C VAL A 128 -0.81 14.35 15.36
N THR A 129 -1.37 15.55 15.50
CA THR A 129 -1.06 16.72 14.63
C THR A 129 -0.27 17.81 15.36
N GLY A 130 -0.33 17.82 16.69
CA GLY A 130 0.29 18.81 17.56
C GLY A 130 1.74 18.49 17.95
N GLU A 131 2.09 18.73 19.19
CA GLU A 131 3.44 18.52 19.73
C GLU A 131 3.71 17.04 20.02
N THR A 132 4.92 16.57 19.68
CA THR A 132 5.33 15.17 19.94
C THR A 132 6.19 15.02 21.20
N ALA A 133 6.55 16.12 21.87
CA ALA A 133 7.40 16.09 23.07
C ALA A 133 6.76 15.31 24.23
N HIS A 134 5.44 15.38 24.37
CA HIS A 134 4.67 14.73 25.43
C HIS A 134 4.10 13.36 25.04
N LEU A 135 4.51 12.83 23.89
CA LEU A 135 3.96 11.57 23.36
C LEU A 135 4.32 10.38 24.26
N ALA A 136 5.48 10.41 24.93
CA ALA A 136 5.86 9.39 25.91
C ALA A 136 4.92 9.35 27.12
N GLU A 137 4.48 10.51 27.62
CA GLU A 137 3.51 10.60 28.72
C GLU A 137 2.15 10.03 28.31
N PHE A 138 1.70 10.35 27.10
CA PHE A 138 0.47 9.80 26.54
C PHE A 138 0.53 8.27 26.38
N ARG A 139 1.64 7.72 25.87
CA ARG A 139 1.85 6.26 25.75
C ARG A 139 1.85 5.56 27.11
N ALA A 140 2.42 6.18 28.13
CA ALA A 140 2.42 5.66 29.49
C ALA A 140 0.99 5.61 30.05
N TRP A 141 0.21 6.66 29.83
CA TRP A 141 -1.18 6.72 30.25
C TRP A 141 -2.04 5.62 29.58
N LEU A 142 -1.87 5.41 28.26
CA LEU A 142 -2.55 4.34 27.53
C LEU A 142 -2.21 2.95 28.08
N ALA A 143 -0.92 2.72 28.38
CA ALA A 143 -0.45 1.46 28.95
C ALA A 143 -1.01 1.22 30.36
N GLU A 144 -1.07 2.25 31.20
CA GLU A 144 -1.65 2.19 32.55
C GLU A 144 -3.13 1.77 32.51
N HIS A 145 -3.88 2.27 31.52
CA HIS A 145 -5.30 1.97 31.35
C HIS A 145 -5.56 0.70 30.53
N ARG A 146 -4.51 -0.08 30.21
CA ARG A 146 -4.57 -1.33 29.43
C ARG A 146 -5.17 -1.15 28.03
N VAL A 147 -4.92 0.00 27.42
CA VAL A 147 -5.24 0.23 26.01
C VAL A 147 -4.12 -0.39 25.18
N GLU A 148 -4.47 -1.36 24.32
CA GLU A 148 -3.51 -1.86 23.34
C GLU A 148 -3.22 -0.76 22.33
N GLN A 149 -1.94 -0.54 22.03
CA GLN A 149 -1.50 0.58 21.21
C GLN A 149 -0.48 0.12 20.18
N ARG A 150 -0.74 0.41 18.90
CA ARG A 150 0.21 0.21 17.80
C ARG A 150 0.51 1.56 17.17
N TRP A 151 1.78 1.95 17.21
CA TRP A 151 2.22 3.27 16.76
C TRP A 151 2.93 3.20 15.41
N GLY A 152 2.61 4.17 14.55
CA GLY A 152 3.38 4.53 13.36
C GLY A 152 3.88 5.97 13.48
N GLU A 153 5.14 6.21 13.14
CA GLU A 153 5.76 7.54 13.15
C GLU A 153 6.27 7.90 11.75
N ASP A 154 5.99 9.14 11.32
CA ASP A 154 6.53 9.68 10.07
C ASP A 154 8.01 10.07 10.26
N THR A 155 8.90 9.10 10.09
CA THR A 155 10.34 9.34 10.08
C THR A 155 10.99 8.90 8.78
N LEU A 156 12.09 9.57 8.43
CA LEU A 156 12.98 9.17 7.34
C LEU A 156 13.45 7.70 7.48
N GLY A 157 13.69 7.26 8.72
CA GLY A 157 14.07 5.88 9.02
C GLY A 157 12.94 4.91 8.66
N THR A 158 11.69 5.26 8.95
CA THR A 158 10.51 4.46 8.59
C THR A 158 10.37 4.32 7.08
N VAL A 159 10.61 5.39 6.31
CA VAL A 159 10.57 5.36 4.83
C VAL A 159 11.68 4.48 4.25
N LEU A 160 12.91 4.58 4.77
CA LEU A 160 14.01 3.68 4.38
C LEU A 160 13.78 2.24 4.82
N GLU A 161 13.22 2.02 6.01
CA GLU A 161 12.88 0.69 6.53
C GLU A 161 11.82 0.04 5.65
N TRP A 162 10.77 0.78 5.27
CA TRP A 162 9.76 0.33 4.31
C TRP A 162 10.38 -0.07 2.98
N LEU A 163 11.33 0.73 2.46
CA LEU A 163 12.04 0.44 1.21
C LEU A 163 12.85 -0.86 1.28
N VAL A 164 13.40 -1.19 2.45
CA VAL A 164 14.22 -2.39 2.67
C VAL A 164 13.37 -3.62 3.03
N ARG A 165 12.28 -3.43 3.79
CA ARG A 165 11.44 -4.54 4.30
C ARG A 165 10.35 -4.96 3.32
N GLN A 166 9.80 -4.04 2.53
CA GLN A 166 8.84 -4.42 1.49
C GLN A 166 9.59 -4.96 0.28
N SER A 167 9.49 -6.28 0.09
CA SER A 167 10.17 -7.01 -0.99
C SER A 167 9.87 -6.45 -2.38
N GLU A 168 8.69 -5.87 -2.58
CA GLU A 168 8.24 -5.35 -3.87
C GLU A 168 8.94 -4.04 -4.26
N PHE A 169 9.04 -3.06 -3.34
CA PHE A 169 9.76 -1.82 -3.62
C PHE A 169 11.27 -2.01 -3.70
N GLY A 170 11.83 -2.85 -2.81
CA GLY A 170 13.25 -3.17 -2.81
C GLY A 170 13.70 -3.86 -4.11
N THR A 171 12.89 -4.78 -4.65
CA THR A 171 13.21 -5.45 -5.93
C THR A 171 13.15 -4.50 -7.13
N ALA A 172 12.19 -3.58 -7.17
CA ALA A 172 12.12 -2.56 -8.21
C ALA A 172 13.36 -1.64 -8.19
N LEU A 173 13.77 -1.19 -7.00
CA LEU A 173 14.97 -0.36 -6.85
C LEU A 173 16.25 -1.11 -7.27
N LEU A 174 16.37 -2.39 -6.90
CA LEU A 174 17.47 -3.26 -7.33
C LEU A 174 17.49 -3.44 -8.86
N ALA A 175 16.33 -3.53 -9.51
CA ALA A 175 16.22 -3.60 -10.96
C ALA A 175 16.71 -2.32 -11.63
N CYS A 176 16.28 -1.16 -11.13
CA CYS A 176 16.77 0.14 -11.58
C CYS A 176 18.29 0.25 -11.42
N ALA A 177 18.82 -0.13 -10.26
CA ALA A 177 20.27 -0.14 -10.01
C ALA A 177 21.00 -1.08 -10.98
N ALA A 178 20.53 -2.31 -11.20
CA ALA A 178 21.14 -3.26 -12.13
C ALA A 178 21.13 -2.74 -13.59
N MET A 179 20.07 -2.02 -13.97
CA MET A 179 19.97 -1.38 -15.28
C MET A 179 20.95 -0.21 -15.41
N MET A 180 21.08 0.62 -14.38
CA MET A 180 22.05 1.72 -14.32
C MET A 180 23.50 1.23 -14.34
N VAL A 181 23.80 0.11 -13.67
CA VAL A 181 25.12 -0.54 -13.72
C VAL A 181 25.42 -1.07 -15.11
N SER A 182 24.40 -1.57 -15.83
CA SER A 182 24.56 -1.96 -17.24
C SER A 182 24.93 -0.76 -18.10
N LEU A 183 24.34 0.40 -17.80
CA LEU A 183 24.63 1.66 -18.49
C LEU A 183 26.04 2.17 -18.18
N ALA A 184 26.50 2.01 -16.94
CA ALA A 184 27.87 2.30 -16.54
C ALA A 184 28.89 1.40 -17.27
N LEU A 185 28.62 0.09 -17.39
CA LEU A 185 29.45 -0.82 -18.18
C LEU A 185 29.50 -0.42 -19.66
N TYR A 186 28.35 -0.06 -20.24
CA TYR A 186 28.29 0.45 -21.60
C TYR A 186 29.16 1.71 -21.77
N TRP A 187 29.07 2.66 -20.84
CA TRP A 187 29.89 3.87 -20.83
C TRP A 187 31.38 3.57 -20.80
N LEU A 188 31.82 2.71 -19.87
CA LEU A 188 33.22 2.30 -19.73
C LEU A 188 33.73 1.56 -20.98
N THR A 189 32.88 0.72 -21.58
CA THR A 189 33.21 -0.05 -22.79
C THR A 189 33.44 0.85 -24.00
N VAL A 190 32.54 1.82 -24.24
CA VAL A 190 32.67 2.77 -25.35
C VAL A 190 33.92 3.64 -25.19
N LYS A 191 34.31 3.97 -23.94
CA LYS A 191 35.51 4.77 -23.66
C LYS A 191 36.81 3.98 -23.54
N ALA A 192 36.77 2.65 -23.49
CA ALA A 192 37.95 1.81 -23.23
C ALA A 192 39.13 2.10 -24.18
N ARG A 193 38.86 2.24 -25.49
CA ARG A 193 39.89 2.56 -26.49
C ARG A 193 40.48 3.96 -26.29
N GLY A 194 39.64 4.95 -25.96
CA GLY A 194 40.09 6.30 -25.67
C GLY A 194 40.95 6.38 -24.40
N ARG A 195 40.58 5.63 -23.36
CA ARG A 195 41.37 5.50 -22.12
C ARG A 195 42.76 4.95 -22.41
N ALA A 196 42.86 3.87 -23.20
CA ALA A 196 44.15 3.27 -23.57
C ALA A 196 45.08 4.26 -24.31
N ILE A 197 44.54 5.06 -25.24
CA ILE A 197 45.33 6.08 -25.97
C ILE A 197 45.83 7.17 -25.03
N ARG A 198 44.99 7.66 -24.10
CA ARG A 198 45.39 8.70 -23.13
C ARG A 198 46.46 8.21 -22.16
N VAL A 199 46.38 6.95 -21.74
CA VAL A 199 47.41 6.32 -20.90
C VAL A 199 48.74 6.22 -21.65
N LEU A 200 48.71 5.82 -22.93
CA LEU A 200 49.92 5.80 -23.79
C LEU A 200 50.50 7.20 -24.02
N ALA A 201 49.66 8.23 -24.01
CA ALA A 201 50.08 9.63 -24.09
C ALA A 201 50.61 10.21 -22.75
N GLY A 202 50.73 9.39 -21.69
CA GLY A 202 51.28 9.80 -20.40
C GLY A 202 50.30 10.54 -19.47
N VAL A 203 49.00 10.54 -19.77
CA VAL A 203 48.01 11.17 -18.90
C VAL A 203 47.82 10.34 -17.63
N SER A 204 47.78 11.00 -16.47
CA SER A 204 47.61 10.32 -15.18
C SER A 204 46.29 9.55 -15.11
N THR A 205 46.35 8.36 -14.50
CA THR A 205 45.25 7.42 -14.38
C THR A 205 44.06 8.02 -13.61
N TRP A 206 44.36 8.75 -12.53
CA TRP A 206 43.37 9.44 -11.72
C TRP A 206 42.58 10.50 -12.48
N ARG A 207 43.26 11.30 -13.30
CA ARG A 207 42.61 12.34 -14.11
C ARG A 207 41.63 11.74 -15.12
N ILE A 208 42.00 10.62 -15.74
CA ILE A 208 41.12 9.91 -16.68
C ILE A 208 39.89 9.36 -15.97
N GLN A 209 40.04 8.77 -14.77
CA GLN A 209 38.90 8.29 -13.98
C GLN A 209 37.94 9.43 -13.62
N TYR A 210 38.47 10.54 -13.13
CA TYR A 210 37.67 11.69 -12.73
C TYR A 210 36.89 12.27 -13.92
N GLU A 211 37.55 12.46 -15.06
CA GLU A 211 36.88 12.96 -16.28
C GLU A 211 35.83 11.97 -16.83
N ASP A 212 36.07 10.66 -16.70
CA ASP A 212 35.17 9.64 -17.22
C ASP A 212 33.95 9.39 -16.32
N LEU A 213 34.16 9.26 -15.01
CA LEU A 213 33.08 9.10 -14.02
C LEU A 213 32.34 10.41 -13.80
N GLY A 214 33.04 11.55 -13.74
CA GLY A 214 32.41 12.87 -13.65
C GLY A 214 31.53 13.16 -14.87
N GLY A 215 32.01 12.81 -16.08
CA GLY A 215 31.21 12.93 -17.29
C GLY A 215 29.99 12.01 -17.31
N PHE A 216 30.05 10.82 -16.69
CA PHE A 216 28.91 9.93 -16.55
C PHE A 216 27.91 10.48 -15.52
N LEU A 217 28.39 10.85 -14.34
CA LEU A 217 27.61 11.46 -13.26
C LEU A 217 26.86 12.69 -13.74
N MET A 218 27.51 13.59 -14.49
CA MET A 218 26.85 14.77 -15.06
C MET A 218 25.68 14.43 -15.98
N VAL A 219 25.79 13.34 -16.76
CA VAL A 219 24.67 12.88 -17.61
C VAL A 219 23.53 12.33 -16.76
N LEU A 220 23.84 11.58 -15.69
CA LEU A 220 22.83 11.07 -14.76
C LEU A 220 22.12 12.21 -14.04
N VAL A 221 22.87 13.17 -13.48
CA VAL A 221 22.32 14.34 -12.79
C VAL A 221 21.48 15.19 -13.74
N ALA A 222 21.92 15.42 -14.99
CA ALA A 222 21.13 16.15 -15.97
C ALA A 222 19.80 15.43 -16.29
N ALA A 223 19.82 14.10 -16.37
CA ALA A 223 18.60 13.31 -16.60
C ALA A 223 17.65 13.36 -15.39
N ALA A 224 18.17 13.26 -14.16
CA ALA A 224 17.40 13.39 -12.93
C ALA A 224 16.78 14.78 -12.81
N VAL A 225 17.56 15.84 -13.05
CA VAL A 225 17.06 17.23 -13.05
C VAL A 225 15.93 17.42 -14.08
N LEU A 226 16.08 16.89 -15.30
CA LEU A 226 15.02 16.95 -16.29
C LEU A 226 13.76 16.20 -15.83
N SER A 227 13.93 15.00 -15.27
CA SER A 227 12.81 14.20 -14.73
C SER A 227 12.08 14.98 -13.62
N ASN A 228 12.82 15.55 -12.67
CA ASN A 228 12.27 16.34 -11.56
C ASN A 228 11.59 17.62 -12.03
N ALA A 229 12.15 18.30 -13.04
CA ALA A 229 11.56 19.50 -13.63
C ALA A 229 10.20 19.22 -14.31
N CYS A 230 9.95 17.98 -14.74
CA CYS A 230 8.63 17.56 -15.24
C CYS A 230 7.72 17.03 -14.13
N ALA A 231 8.25 16.17 -13.25
CA ALA A 231 7.46 15.43 -12.29
C ALA A 231 6.96 16.29 -11.12
N VAL A 232 7.81 17.19 -10.58
CA VAL A 232 7.43 18.05 -9.45
C VAL A 232 6.29 19.01 -9.82
N PRO A 233 6.35 19.75 -10.95
CA PRO A 233 5.23 20.59 -11.36
C PRO A 233 3.98 19.77 -11.67
N TYR A 234 4.12 18.60 -12.29
CA TYR A 234 2.98 17.71 -12.54
C TYR A 234 2.24 17.37 -11.25
N VAL A 235 2.98 16.95 -10.20
CA VAL A 235 2.38 16.68 -8.89
C VAL A 235 1.76 17.93 -8.26
N GLY A 236 2.44 19.09 -8.33
CA GLY A 236 1.93 20.35 -7.81
C GLY A 236 0.63 20.81 -8.45
N PHE A 237 0.46 20.61 -9.76
CA PHE A 237 -0.76 21.00 -10.49
C PHE A 237 -1.88 19.97 -10.41
N VAL A 238 -1.57 18.67 -10.38
CA VAL A 238 -2.58 17.61 -10.40
C VAL A 238 -3.08 17.27 -8.99
N HIS A 239 -2.17 17.16 -8.03
CA HIS A 239 -2.49 16.72 -6.66
C HIS A 239 -2.44 17.87 -5.65
N GLY A 240 -1.69 18.94 -5.94
CA GLY A 240 -1.60 20.14 -5.11
C GLY A 240 -0.21 20.37 -4.51
N TRP A 241 0.12 21.64 -4.32
CA TRP A 241 1.46 22.06 -3.86
C TRP A 241 1.78 21.65 -2.42
N ILE A 242 0.79 21.32 -1.60
CA ILE A 242 0.98 20.86 -0.22
C ILE A 242 1.74 19.52 -0.15
N PHE A 243 1.60 18.67 -1.16
CA PHE A 243 2.23 17.34 -1.19
C PHE A 243 3.64 17.35 -1.80
N VAL A 244 3.99 18.42 -2.53
CA VAL A 244 5.26 18.55 -3.24
C VAL A 244 6.49 18.37 -2.33
N PRO A 245 6.55 18.94 -1.11
CA PRO A 245 7.73 18.78 -0.25
C PRO A 245 8.02 17.31 0.10
N TYR A 246 6.99 16.54 0.47
CA TYR A 246 7.14 15.13 0.78
C TYR A 246 7.49 14.31 -0.46
N TYR A 247 6.76 14.53 -1.56
CA TYR A 247 7.02 13.86 -2.83
C TYR A 247 8.47 14.09 -3.32
N ALA A 248 8.93 15.34 -3.33
CA ALA A 248 10.27 15.70 -3.77
C ALA A 248 11.35 15.10 -2.85
N LYS A 249 11.09 15.04 -1.55
CA LYS A 249 11.98 14.38 -0.56
C LYS A 249 12.12 12.89 -0.86
N VAL A 250 11.01 12.17 -1.07
CA VAL A 250 11.03 10.72 -1.41
C VAL A 250 11.75 10.49 -2.75
N LEU A 251 11.41 11.28 -3.77
CA LEU A 251 12.04 11.16 -5.09
C LEU A 251 13.55 11.40 -5.00
N ALA A 252 13.98 12.45 -4.32
CA ALA A 252 15.40 12.75 -4.13
C ALA A 252 16.14 11.61 -3.41
N ILE A 253 15.54 10.98 -2.38
CA ILE A 253 16.12 9.83 -1.69
C ILE A 253 16.33 8.66 -2.67
N PHE A 254 15.34 8.35 -3.49
CA PHE A 254 15.45 7.26 -4.48
C PHE A 254 16.51 7.56 -5.55
N GLU A 255 16.52 8.77 -6.10
CA GLU A 255 17.52 9.17 -7.09
C GLU A 255 18.94 9.12 -6.52
N ILE A 256 19.15 9.69 -5.32
CA ILE A 256 20.45 9.69 -4.65
C ILE A 256 20.89 8.25 -4.36
N ALA A 257 20.01 7.40 -3.85
CA ALA A 257 20.33 5.99 -3.58
C ALA A 257 20.77 5.24 -4.85
N VAL A 258 20.00 5.37 -5.94
CA VAL A 258 20.31 4.70 -7.22
C VAL A 258 21.60 5.26 -7.83
N ILE A 259 21.80 6.58 -7.82
CA ILE A 259 23.04 7.20 -8.32
C ILE A 259 24.23 6.76 -7.47
N ALA A 260 24.13 6.78 -6.14
CA ALA A 260 25.22 6.39 -5.24
C ALA A 260 25.64 4.93 -5.45
N VAL A 261 24.67 3.99 -5.50
CA VAL A 261 24.94 2.57 -5.77
C VAL A 261 25.55 2.38 -7.16
N THR A 262 25.02 3.07 -8.17
CA THR A 262 25.55 3.01 -9.53
C THR A 262 26.98 3.52 -9.60
N MET A 263 27.29 4.64 -8.95
CA MET A 263 28.61 5.24 -8.96
C MET A 263 29.63 4.40 -8.18
N ALA A 264 29.23 3.81 -7.05
CA ALA A 264 30.08 2.89 -6.29
C ALA A 264 30.47 1.68 -7.15
N LEU A 265 29.49 1.06 -7.83
CA LEU A 265 29.74 -0.07 -8.72
C LEU A 265 30.53 0.33 -9.98
N ALA A 266 30.25 1.49 -10.56
CA ALA A 266 31.00 2.02 -11.69
C ALA A 266 32.47 2.24 -11.32
N LEU A 267 32.76 2.71 -10.10
CA LEU A 267 34.11 2.91 -9.59
C LEU A 267 34.85 1.59 -9.40
N VAL A 268 34.20 0.57 -8.82
CA VAL A 268 34.75 -0.80 -8.72
C VAL A 268 35.05 -1.37 -10.10
N LEU A 269 34.09 -1.28 -11.03
CA LEU A 269 34.26 -1.76 -12.40
C LEU A 269 35.35 -1.00 -13.16
N ALA A 270 35.47 0.30 -12.94
CA ALA A 270 36.50 1.11 -13.56
C ALA A 270 37.90 0.79 -13.03
N ALA A 271 38.02 0.41 -11.74
CA ALA A 271 39.26 -0.06 -11.13
C ALA A 271 39.67 -1.45 -11.65
N VAL A 272 38.73 -2.40 -11.74
CA VAL A 272 38.99 -3.76 -12.24
C VAL A 272 39.30 -3.78 -13.74
N SER A 273 38.73 -2.85 -14.51
CA SER A 273 38.95 -2.75 -15.96
C SER A 273 40.16 -1.90 -16.36
N TRP A 274 41.06 -1.59 -15.43
CA TRP A 274 42.21 -0.74 -15.73
C TRP A 274 43.20 -1.44 -16.69
N PRO A 275 43.68 -0.77 -17.76
CA PRO A 275 44.70 -1.35 -18.64
C PRO A 275 46.02 -1.51 -17.86
N SER A 276 46.51 -2.73 -17.70
CA SER A 276 47.84 -2.95 -17.12
C SER A 276 48.93 -2.77 -18.21
N PRO A 277 50.15 -2.35 -17.84
CA PRO A 277 51.29 -2.28 -18.78
C PRO A 277 51.54 -3.62 -19.49
N ALA A 278 51.33 -4.74 -18.78
CA ALA A 278 51.41 -6.08 -19.34
C ALA A 278 50.35 -6.36 -20.41
N MET A 279 49.11 -5.87 -20.23
CA MET A 279 48.04 -6.00 -21.24
C MET A 279 48.35 -5.21 -22.51
N LEU A 280 48.93 -4.00 -22.37
CA LEU A 280 49.34 -3.18 -23.51
C LEU A 280 50.52 -3.81 -24.26
N ALA A 281 51.49 -4.39 -23.53
CA ALA A 281 52.61 -5.13 -24.12
C ALA A 281 52.15 -6.40 -24.85
N ALA A 282 51.14 -7.10 -24.31
CA ALA A 282 50.57 -8.31 -24.89
C ALA A 282 49.56 -8.05 -26.02
N ARG A 283 49.31 -6.78 -26.40
CA ARG A 283 48.30 -6.36 -27.40
C ARG A 283 46.90 -6.95 -27.16
N GLU A 284 46.54 -7.16 -25.89
CA GLU A 284 45.23 -7.71 -25.58
C GLU A 284 44.11 -6.66 -25.78
N PRO A 285 42.91 -7.06 -26.22
CA PRO A 285 41.79 -6.13 -26.35
C PRO A 285 41.45 -5.49 -25.00
N ALA A 286 41.39 -4.16 -24.95
CA ALA A 286 41.10 -3.39 -23.72
C ALA A 286 39.75 -3.73 -23.05
N VAL A 287 38.85 -4.41 -23.76
CA VAL A 287 37.54 -4.86 -23.28
C VAL A 287 37.54 -6.27 -22.68
N LYS A 288 38.65 -7.01 -22.76
CA LYS A 288 38.73 -8.41 -22.31
C LYS A 288 38.43 -8.55 -20.80
N THR A 289 38.88 -7.60 -19.99
CA THR A 289 38.63 -7.55 -18.53
C THR A 289 37.17 -7.22 -18.18
N LEU A 290 36.44 -6.51 -19.04
CA LEU A 290 35.02 -6.18 -18.86
C LEU A 290 34.07 -7.33 -19.22
N ARG A 291 34.57 -8.37 -19.90
CA ARG A 291 33.76 -9.51 -20.36
C ARG A 291 33.18 -10.32 -19.20
N ASN A 292 33.97 -10.56 -18.15
CA ASN A 292 33.51 -11.30 -16.97
C ASN A 292 32.47 -10.48 -16.19
N GLY A 293 32.68 -9.18 -16.01
CA GLY A 293 31.70 -8.29 -15.38
C GLY A 293 30.37 -8.23 -16.15
N THR A 294 30.43 -8.24 -17.48
CA THR A 294 29.22 -8.29 -18.32
C THR A 294 28.48 -9.63 -18.19
N ALA A 295 29.21 -10.75 -18.08
CA ALA A 295 28.61 -12.08 -17.88
C ALA A 295 27.91 -12.17 -16.52
N VAL A 296 28.57 -11.72 -15.45
CA VAL A 296 27.97 -11.64 -14.10
C VAL A 296 26.73 -10.76 -14.10
N LEU A 297 26.80 -9.58 -14.72
CA LEU A 297 25.64 -8.68 -14.76
C LEU A 297 24.48 -9.24 -15.59
N ARG A 298 24.76 -9.98 -16.68
CA ARG A 298 23.71 -10.70 -17.42
C ARG A 298 23.04 -11.73 -16.52
N LEU A 299 23.82 -12.54 -15.81
CA LEU A 299 23.29 -13.54 -14.89
C LEU A 299 22.42 -12.90 -13.82
N VAL A 300 22.93 -11.86 -13.13
CA VAL A 300 22.17 -11.11 -12.11
C VAL A 300 20.84 -10.58 -12.66
N LYS A 301 20.85 -9.97 -13.85
CA LYS A 301 19.61 -9.48 -14.48
C LYS A 301 18.64 -10.60 -14.83
N TYR A 302 19.12 -11.71 -15.39
CA TYR A 302 18.26 -12.86 -15.68
C TYR A 302 17.64 -13.43 -14.41
N THR A 303 18.42 -13.58 -13.34
CA THR A 303 17.93 -14.02 -12.03
C THR A 303 16.88 -13.05 -11.48
N LEU A 304 17.12 -11.73 -11.57
CA LEU A 304 16.19 -10.73 -11.10
C LEU A 304 14.86 -10.78 -11.88
N ILE A 305 14.93 -10.83 -13.21
CA ILE A 305 13.74 -10.96 -14.08
C ILE A 305 12.95 -12.21 -13.69
N LEU A 306 13.62 -13.36 -13.59
CA LEU A 306 12.97 -14.63 -13.24
C LEU A 306 12.35 -14.61 -11.84
N ALA A 307 13.01 -13.94 -10.89
CA ALA A 307 12.49 -13.77 -9.53
C ALA A 307 11.27 -12.83 -9.47
N THR A 308 11.16 -11.86 -10.39
CA THR A 308 10.07 -10.86 -10.37
C THR A 308 8.82 -11.28 -11.17
N ILE A 309 8.94 -12.09 -12.23
CA ILE A 309 7.81 -12.40 -13.13
C ILE A 309 6.67 -13.10 -12.38
N GLY A 310 7.00 -14.13 -11.59
CA GLY A 310 6.00 -14.90 -10.83
C GLY A 310 5.20 -14.02 -9.86
N PRO A 311 5.88 -13.36 -8.90
CA PRO A 311 5.22 -12.43 -7.98
C PRO A 311 4.42 -11.33 -8.67
N ALA A 312 4.89 -10.79 -9.80
CA ALA A 312 4.15 -9.76 -10.53
C ALA A 312 2.81 -10.27 -11.10
N ILE A 313 2.79 -11.50 -11.65
CA ILE A 313 1.54 -12.11 -12.14
C ILE A 313 0.58 -12.37 -10.98
N THR A 314 1.09 -12.89 -9.86
CA THR A 314 0.30 -13.15 -8.66
C THR A 314 -0.26 -11.87 -8.05
N ALA A 315 0.55 -10.82 -7.93
CA ALA A 315 0.12 -9.51 -7.44
C ALA A 315 -0.95 -8.89 -8.36
N PHE A 316 -0.81 -9.03 -9.69
CA PHE A 316 -1.83 -8.59 -10.63
C PHE A 316 -3.16 -9.35 -10.47
N ALA A 317 -3.10 -10.67 -10.29
CA ALA A 317 -4.30 -11.48 -10.04
C ALA A 317 -4.98 -11.07 -8.72
N HIS A 318 -4.21 -10.93 -7.64
CA HIS A 318 -4.74 -10.47 -6.34
C HIS A 318 -5.33 -9.07 -6.42
N ALA A 319 -4.71 -8.14 -7.13
CA ALA A 319 -5.24 -6.80 -7.33
C ALA A 319 -6.58 -6.83 -8.08
N LYS A 320 -6.72 -7.71 -9.08
CA LYS A 320 -7.97 -7.89 -9.83
C LYS A 320 -9.08 -8.49 -8.95
N ASP A 321 -8.75 -9.53 -8.18
CA ASP A 321 -9.71 -10.16 -7.27
C ASP A 321 -10.15 -9.19 -6.17
N ALA A 322 -9.21 -8.46 -5.57
CA ALA A 322 -9.49 -7.43 -4.58
C ALA A 322 -10.34 -6.29 -5.16
N ALA A 323 -10.09 -5.87 -6.40
CA ALA A 323 -10.91 -4.84 -7.06
C ALA A 323 -12.35 -5.33 -7.31
N ALA A 324 -12.52 -6.59 -7.71
CA ALA A 324 -13.85 -7.19 -7.86
C ALA A 324 -14.58 -7.30 -6.52
N GLU A 325 -13.86 -7.70 -5.47
CA GLU A 325 -14.39 -7.77 -4.12
C GLU A 325 -14.78 -6.38 -3.59
N GLN A 326 -13.93 -5.37 -3.77
CA GLN A 326 -14.22 -3.99 -3.39
C GLN A 326 -15.43 -3.41 -4.15
N ALA A 327 -15.57 -3.74 -5.44
CA ALA A 327 -16.75 -3.34 -6.21
C ALA A 327 -18.04 -3.96 -5.64
N MET A 328 -17.97 -5.20 -5.18
CA MET A 328 -19.08 -5.88 -4.52
C MET A 328 -19.40 -5.24 -3.15
N TRP A 329 -18.39 -4.93 -2.34
CA TRP A 329 -18.60 -4.22 -1.06
C TRP A 329 -19.15 -2.81 -1.26
N LYS A 330 -18.71 -2.11 -2.31
CA LYS A 330 -19.23 -0.78 -2.65
C LYS A 330 -20.72 -0.84 -3.02
N ALA A 331 -21.19 -1.92 -3.64
CA ALA A 331 -22.60 -2.13 -3.92
C ALA A 331 -23.44 -2.37 -2.64
N LEU A 332 -22.79 -2.75 -1.53
CA LEU A 332 -23.42 -2.92 -0.23
C LEU A 332 -23.21 -1.72 0.71
N ALA A 333 -22.66 -0.61 0.22
CA ALA A 333 -22.29 0.53 1.06
C ALA A 333 -23.49 1.20 1.75
N ASP A 334 -24.70 1.01 1.24
CA ASP A 334 -25.96 1.49 1.81
C ASP A 334 -26.63 0.48 2.77
N GLN A 335 -26.00 -0.67 3.01
CA GLN A 335 -26.53 -1.74 3.86
C GLN A 335 -25.87 -1.75 5.24
N VAL A 336 -26.65 -2.08 6.27
CA VAL A 336 -26.17 -2.18 7.66
C VAL A 336 -25.98 -3.64 8.03
N VAL A 337 -24.78 -3.99 8.51
CA VAL A 337 -24.48 -5.31 9.06
C VAL A 337 -24.88 -5.35 10.54
N LEU A 338 -25.88 -6.16 10.87
CA LEU A 338 -26.25 -6.44 12.26
C LEU A 338 -25.48 -7.68 12.73
N SER A 339 -24.53 -7.47 13.64
CA SER A 339 -23.86 -8.57 14.34
C SER A 339 -24.49 -8.75 15.72
N PHE A 340 -25.00 -9.95 15.98
CA PHE A 340 -25.51 -10.31 17.29
C PHE A 340 -24.39 -11.02 18.05
N PRO A 341 -23.85 -10.43 19.13
CA PRO A 341 -22.95 -11.16 20.01
C PRO A 341 -23.77 -12.24 20.71
N LEU A 342 -23.73 -13.44 20.14
CA LEU A 342 -24.26 -14.63 20.79
C LEU A 342 -23.42 -14.84 22.06
N GLY A 343 -24.07 -14.81 23.22
CA GLY A 343 -23.39 -14.76 24.51
C GLY A 343 -22.32 -15.84 24.68
N THR A 344 -21.35 -15.58 25.55
CA THR A 344 -20.18 -16.47 25.75
C THR A 344 -20.51 -17.86 26.31
N THR A 345 -21.78 -18.12 26.65
CA THR A 345 -22.27 -19.40 27.16
C THR A 345 -23.37 -19.99 26.30
N GLU A 346 -23.41 -21.31 26.22
CA GLU A 346 -24.46 -22.08 25.52
C GLU A 346 -25.88 -21.72 26.00
N SER A 347 -26.03 -21.40 27.30
CA SER A 347 -27.31 -20.95 27.87
C SER A 347 -27.76 -19.58 27.35
N ASP A 348 -26.84 -18.66 27.08
CA ASP A 348 -27.18 -17.35 26.50
C ASP A 348 -27.56 -17.50 25.03
N PHE A 349 -26.85 -18.36 24.29
CA PHE A 349 -27.18 -18.72 22.91
C PHE A 349 -28.61 -19.25 22.79
N GLN A 350 -28.98 -20.25 23.61
CA GLN A 350 -30.31 -20.86 23.58
C GLN A 350 -31.44 -19.87 23.93
N ARG A 351 -31.16 -18.87 24.78
CA ARG A 351 -32.12 -17.82 25.13
C ARG A 351 -32.29 -16.76 24.03
N LEU A 352 -31.20 -16.37 23.39
CA LEU A 352 -31.19 -15.30 22.38
C LEU A 352 -31.63 -15.79 21.00
N MET A 353 -31.35 -17.05 20.66
CA MET A 353 -31.64 -17.62 19.34
C MET A 353 -33.12 -17.45 18.90
N PRO A 354 -34.15 -17.72 19.74
CA PRO A 354 -35.54 -17.51 19.33
C PRO A 354 -35.87 -16.04 19.03
N HIS A 355 -35.30 -15.11 19.79
CA HIS A 355 -35.54 -13.68 19.64
C HIS A 355 -34.89 -13.14 18.37
N VAL A 356 -33.63 -13.54 18.11
CA VAL A 356 -32.95 -13.23 16.84
C VAL A 356 -33.72 -13.84 15.66
N GLY A 357 -34.19 -15.09 15.81
CA GLY A 357 -35.02 -15.76 14.81
C GLY A 357 -36.29 -14.99 14.47
N GLN A 358 -37.02 -14.46 15.47
CA GLN A 358 -38.22 -13.64 15.24
C GLN A 358 -37.91 -12.34 14.52
N VAL A 359 -36.82 -11.65 14.90
CA VAL A 359 -36.39 -10.41 14.23
C VAL A 359 -36.02 -10.67 12.78
N VAL A 360 -35.23 -11.71 12.52
CA VAL A 360 -34.83 -12.10 11.15
C VAL A 360 -36.05 -12.50 10.34
N GLN A 361 -36.96 -13.32 10.88
CA GLN A 361 -38.18 -13.76 10.18
C GLN A 361 -39.11 -12.59 9.85
N ALA A 362 -39.31 -11.66 10.79
CA ALA A 362 -40.13 -10.47 10.56
C ALA A 362 -39.50 -9.56 9.49
N ALA A 363 -38.18 -9.41 9.50
CA ALA A 363 -37.47 -8.62 8.51
C ALA A 363 -37.44 -9.29 7.11
N GLU A 364 -37.31 -10.62 7.07
CA GLU A 364 -37.41 -11.41 5.83
C GLU A 364 -38.81 -11.31 5.21
N SER A 365 -39.88 -11.38 6.01
CA SER A 365 -41.26 -11.19 5.50
C SER A 365 -41.50 -9.80 4.89
N ARG A 366 -40.68 -8.81 5.26
CA ARG A 366 -40.72 -7.44 4.74
C ARG A 366 -39.69 -7.21 3.63
N ASN A 367 -38.99 -8.25 3.20
CA ASN A 367 -37.88 -8.19 2.24
C ASN A 367 -36.79 -7.17 2.63
N ALA A 368 -36.57 -6.99 3.94
CA ALA A 368 -35.68 -5.97 4.50
C ALA A 368 -34.32 -6.52 4.97
N VAL A 369 -34.09 -7.83 4.85
CA VAL A 369 -32.82 -8.49 5.23
C VAL A 369 -32.26 -9.23 4.04
N ALA A 370 -30.97 -9.05 3.79
CA ALA A 370 -30.18 -9.90 2.91
C ALA A 370 -29.42 -10.91 3.76
N PHE A 371 -29.50 -12.19 3.40
CA PHE A 371 -28.84 -13.27 4.12
C PHE A 371 -27.91 -14.03 3.18
N SER A 372 -26.68 -14.25 3.64
CA SER A 372 -25.69 -15.10 2.99
C SER A 372 -24.84 -15.80 4.04
N TYR A 373 -24.74 -17.12 3.94
CA TYR A 373 -23.92 -17.94 4.81
C TYR A 373 -23.23 -19.03 4.00
N ALA A 374 -21.91 -19.02 3.99
CA ALA A 374 -21.09 -19.99 3.27
C ALA A 374 -20.50 -21.02 4.26
N ILE A 375 -20.77 -22.29 3.99
CA ILE A 375 -20.22 -23.42 4.72
C ILE A 375 -19.10 -24.02 3.86
N PRO A 376 -17.83 -23.97 4.32
CA PRO A 376 -16.73 -24.57 3.59
C PRO A 376 -16.82 -26.10 3.63
N GLY A 377 -16.34 -26.75 2.56
CA GLY A 377 -16.43 -28.20 2.38
C GLY A 377 -15.86 -29.03 3.53
N GLU A 378 -14.90 -28.50 4.27
CA GLU A 378 -14.33 -29.15 5.47
C GLU A 378 -15.35 -29.36 6.60
N HIS A 379 -16.40 -28.53 6.65
CA HIS A 379 -17.49 -28.61 7.61
C HIS A 379 -18.73 -29.32 7.06
N LEU A 380 -18.73 -29.70 5.78
CA LEU A 380 -19.83 -30.43 5.12
C LEU A 380 -19.67 -31.95 5.26
N ARG A 381 -19.57 -32.42 6.51
CA ARG A 381 -19.49 -33.85 6.84
C ARG A 381 -20.76 -34.28 7.56
N ILE A 382 -21.68 -34.91 6.84
CA ILE A 382 -22.88 -35.51 7.43
C ILE A 382 -22.64 -37.03 7.54
N ASN A 383 -22.76 -37.59 8.75
CA ASN A 383 -22.58 -39.03 8.99
C ASN A 383 -21.29 -39.63 8.40
N ARG A 384 -20.15 -38.92 8.54
CA ARG A 384 -18.81 -39.31 8.03
C ARG A 384 -18.73 -39.50 6.51
N HIS A 385 -19.74 -39.11 5.75
CA HIS A 385 -19.70 -39.08 4.30
C HIS A 385 -19.47 -37.65 3.84
N ASP A 386 -18.47 -37.46 2.99
CA ASP A 386 -18.20 -36.17 2.38
C ASP A 386 -19.30 -35.92 1.34
N ILE A 387 -19.93 -34.75 1.40
CA ILE A 387 -20.87 -34.29 0.37
C ILE A 387 -20.04 -33.87 -0.85
N ALA A 388 -19.46 -34.86 -1.54
CA ALA A 388 -18.72 -34.63 -2.78
C ALA A 388 -19.70 -34.32 -3.92
N PRO A 389 -19.37 -33.40 -4.86
CA PRO A 389 -18.06 -32.76 -5.07
C PRO A 389 -18.09 -31.24 -4.79
N TYR A 390 -18.87 -30.76 -3.81
CA TYR A 390 -19.04 -29.31 -3.61
C TYR A 390 -17.97 -28.73 -2.67
N ARG A 391 -17.24 -27.72 -3.14
CA ARG A 391 -16.21 -27.02 -2.34
C ARG A 391 -16.81 -26.12 -1.25
N TYR A 392 -18.02 -25.60 -1.48
CA TYR A 392 -18.78 -24.76 -0.57
C TYR A 392 -20.27 -25.05 -0.70
N LEU A 393 -21.02 -24.94 0.40
CA LEU A 393 -22.48 -24.84 0.40
C LEU A 393 -22.84 -23.43 0.85
N VAL A 394 -23.51 -22.66 0.01
CA VAL A 394 -23.90 -21.29 0.34
C VAL A 394 -25.42 -21.22 0.49
N LEU A 395 -25.88 -20.79 1.66
CA LEU A 395 -27.26 -20.50 1.95
C LEU A 395 -27.48 -19.00 1.76
N VAL A 396 -28.33 -18.63 0.81
CA VAL A 396 -28.65 -17.23 0.52
C VAL A 396 -30.16 -17.04 0.39
N ASN A 397 -30.65 -15.83 0.66
CA ASN A 397 -32.03 -15.45 0.35
C ASN A 397 -32.11 -14.65 -0.96
N GLN A 398 -33.32 -14.45 -1.48
CA GLN A 398 -33.52 -13.75 -2.76
C GLN A 398 -33.03 -12.30 -2.72
N ARG A 399 -33.17 -11.62 -1.58
CA ARG A 399 -32.69 -10.24 -1.41
C ARG A 399 -31.17 -10.14 -1.59
N TRP A 400 -30.41 -11.11 -1.09
CA TRP A 400 -28.96 -11.18 -1.31
C TRP A 400 -28.62 -11.38 -2.79
N LEU A 401 -29.34 -12.27 -3.49
CA LEU A 401 -29.16 -12.48 -4.92
C LEU A 401 -29.49 -11.23 -5.73
N ASP A 402 -30.56 -10.52 -5.40
CA ASP A 402 -30.91 -9.25 -6.02
C ASP A 402 -29.77 -8.23 -5.86
N LEU A 403 -29.21 -8.08 -4.65
CA LEU A 403 -28.10 -7.15 -4.40
C LEU A 403 -26.83 -7.53 -5.18
N MET A 404 -26.55 -8.82 -5.34
CA MET A 404 -25.33 -9.32 -5.97
C MET A 404 -25.42 -9.43 -7.50
N LEU A 405 -26.61 -9.68 -8.05
CA LEU A 405 -26.82 -9.99 -9.47
C LEU A 405 -27.46 -8.84 -10.27
N SER A 406 -28.12 -7.86 -9.63
CA SER A 406 -28.86 -6.81 -10.34
C SER A 406 -28.01 -5.65 -10.89
N GLN A 407 -26.70 -5.84 -11.09
CA GLN A 407 -25.95 -4.92 -11.93
C GLN A 407 -26.26 -5.16 -13.42
N GLY A 408 -27.30 -4.50 -13.93
CA GLY A 408 -27.33 -4.08 -15.34
C GLY A 408 -28.54 -4.45 -16.22
N GLN A 409 -29.66 -4.98 -15.71
CA GLN A 409 -30.87 -5.11 -16.53
C GLN A 409 -32.16 -4.68 -15.81
N PRO A 410 -33.04 -3.90 -16.49
CA PRO A 410 -34.41 -3.69 -16.01
C PRO A 410 -35.12 -5.04 -15.91
N ARG A 411 -35.99 -5.18 -14.90
CA ARG A 411 -36.81 -6.38 -14.69
C ARG A 411 -37.58 -6.75 -15.96
N GLU A 412 -37.12 -7.79 -16.65
CA GLU A 412 -37.96 -8.60 -17.52
C GLU A 412 -37.90 -10.06 -17.02
N ASN A 413 -39.04 -10.50 -16.48
CA ASN A 413 -39.42 -11.84 -16.04
C ASN A 413 -38.87 -12.41 -14.70
N PRO A 414 -39.76 -12.63 -13.70
CA PRO A 414 -39.49 -13.47 -12.55
C PRO A 414 -39.72 -14.93 -12.95
N GLY A 415 -38.74 -15.57 -13.60
CA GLY A 415 -38.90 -16.97 -13.97
C GLY A 415 -37.72 -17.54 -14.73
N ARG A 416 -37.02 -18.47 -14.05
CA ARG A 416 -36.07 -19.45 -14.60
C ARG A 416 -34.81 -18.89 -15.26
N GLU A 417 -33.74 -18.81 -14.47
CA GLU A 417 -32.57 -19.70 -14.56
C GLU A 417 -31.64 -19.40 -13.38
N PRO A 418 -31.01 -20.40 -12.73
CA PRO A 418 -30.00 -20.12 -11.72
C PRO A 418 -28.77 -19.48 -12.40
N ALA A 419 -28.17 -18.48 -11.74
CA ALA A 419 -26.92 -17.87 -12.17
C ALA A 419 -25.85 -18.96 -12.41
N ALA A 420 -25.06 -18.82 -13.48
CA ALA A 420 -24.07 -19.81 -13.88
C ALA A 420 -23.14 -20.16 -12.70
N GLY A 421 -23.15 -21.44 -12.28
CA GLY A 421 -22.36 -21.95 -11.15
C GLY A 421 -23.15 -22.30 -9.89
N PHE A 422 -24.44 -21.93 -9.79
CA PHE A 422 -25.30 -22.30 -8.67
C PHE A 422 -26.24 -23.45 -9.07
N VAL A 423 -26.14 -24.59 -8.37
CA VAL A 423 -27.12 -25.68 -8.49
C VAL A 423 -28.12 -25.52 -7.34
N PRO A 424 -29.39 -25.14 -7.60
CA PRO A 424 -30.39 -25.06 -6.54
C PRO A 424 -30.66 -26.46 -5.99
N LEU A 425 -30.48 -26.64 -4.68
CA LEU A 425 -30.98 -27.83 -4.00
C LEU A 425 -32.50 -27.76 -4.03
N SER A 426 -33.13 -28.69 -4.76
CA SER A 426 -34.59 -28.78 -4.81
C SER A 426 -35.13 -29.09 -3.40
N ARG A 427 -36.30 -28.53 -3.06
CA ARG A 427 -36.98 -28.71 -1.77
C ARG A 427 -37.36 -30.16 -1.41
N GLY A 428 -36.88 -31.18 -2.15
CA GLY A 428 -37.25 -32.58 -1.99
C GLY A 428 -36.35 -33.43 -1.10
N CYS A 429 -35.23 -32.92 -0.55
CA CYS A 429 -34.29 -33.75 0.22
C CYS A 429 -34.42 -33.69 1.75
N CYS A 430 -35.33 -32.88 2.30
CA CYS A 430 -35.54 -32.78 3.75
C CYS A 430 -37.02 -32.98 4.13
N GLU A 431 -37.62 -34.10 3.73
CA GLU A 431 -38.71 -34.68 4.52
C GLU A 431 -38.07 -35.60 5.56
N ILE A 432 -37.83 -35.06 6.75
CA ILE A 432 -37.56 -35.89 7.93
C ILE A 432 -38.91 -36.50 8.32
N PRO A 433 -39.08 -37.84 8.29
CA PRO A 433 -40.31 -38.44 8.78
C PRO A 433 -40.38 -38.18 10.29
N VAL A 434 -41.38 -37.41 10.71
CA VAL A 434 -41.80 -37.35 12.11
C VAL A 434 -42.48 -38.67 12.41
N GLY A 435 -41.69 -39.66 12.84
CA GLY A 435 -42.17 -40.91 13.42
C GLY A 435 -42.52 -40.70 14.88
N GLN A 436 -43.71 -41.17 15.26
CA GLN A 436 -44.27 -41.23 16.62
C GLN A 436 -43.39 -41.99 17.61
#